data_AF-A0A6U4BZW5-F1
#
_entry.id   AF-A0A6U4BZW5-F1
#
_cell.length_a   1.000
_cell.length_b   1.000
_cell.length_c   1.000
_cell.angle_alpha   90.00
_cell.angle_beta   90.00
_cell.angle_gamma   90.00
#
_symmetry.space_group_name_H-M   'P 1'
#
loop_
_entity.id
_entity.type
_entity.pdbx_description
1 polymer ?
#
loop_
_entity_poly.entity_id
_entity_poly.type
_entity_poly.pdbx_seq_one_letter_code
_entity_poly.pdbx_strand_id
1 'polypeptide(L)'
;ALRSEAPEPRRRSSVRGSFFLVFLLFFSAFRAALRAPARRCSKGGGLRVRCAPPAGEKGITMSDSEDDIPVAQLLAKRKAAKTAPARKPKPKAAPKRKAAEREASSDDDDDVPLSQLRAKRAKAAAAKPSPKAKKAKASPARASSAPRSRAAVPAPPSGSRSRGAGDAMDEFYSLKKGELAQKLLCRWWYVHSWPGAESRRSPGAGYEELDGFPGVWICVEGDGIGAIVDRRDMSSCPNAANFCRLPAELLKTKLLAALAAQKEALTAREGDGATALAAKLDSDMRWASKVNPTTADKEAARWQRKWNIEGRYKYEADVAAFQ
;
A
#
# COMPACT_ATOMS: atom_id res chain seq x y z
N ALA A 1 -45.72 21.92 51.26
CA ALA A 1 -46.08 21.06 50.11
C ALA A 1 -45.30 21.52 48.88
N LEU A 2 -44.07 21.05 48.71
CA LEU A 2 -43.26 21.21 47.49
C LEU A 2 -42.41 19.95 47.36
N ARG A 3 -42.86 19.00 46.55
CA ARG A 3 -42.08 17.80 46.15
C ARG A 3 -41.47 18.11 44.79
N SER A 4 -40.15 18.22 44.76
CA SER A 4 -39.34 18.23 43.54
C SER A 4 -39.20 16.79 43.02
N GLU A 5 -39.81 16.48 41.88
CA GLU A 5 -39.52 15.26 41.13
C GLU A 5 -38.24 15.45 40.31
N ALA A 6 -37.29 14.53 40.47
CA ALA A 6 -36.10 14.42 39.64
C ALA A 6 -36.39 13.56 38.40
N PRO A 7 -35.85 13.90 37.22
CA PRO A 7 -36.11 13.14 36.00
C PRO A 7 -35.30 11.83 35.94
N GLU A 8 -36.00 10.74 35.64
CA GLU A 8 -35.44 9.40 35.43
C GLU A 8 -34.50 9.34 34.20
N PRO A 9 -33.40 8.57 34.26
CA PRO A 9 -32.52 8.37 33.11
C PRO A 9 -33.11 7.36 32.12
N ARG A 10 -33.40 7.83 30.90
CA ARG A 10 -33.83 7.00 29.77
C ARG A 10 -32.80 5.91 29.45
N ARG A 11 -33.18 4.65 29.67
CA ARG A 11 -32.46 3.46 29.19
C ARG A 11 -32.40 3.47 27.66
N ARG A 12 -31.21 3.68 27.09
CA ARG A 12 -30.94 3.42 25.66
C ARG A 12 -30.82 1.91 25.45
N SER A 13 -31.78 1.34 24.74
CA SER A 13 -31.78 -0.06 24.32
C SER A 13 -30.59 -0.36 23.39
N SER A 14 -29.74 -1.28 23.83
CA SER A 14 -28.60 -1.80 23.08
C SER A 14 -29.09 -2.75 21.97
N VAL A 15 -29.26 -2.22 20.75
CA VAL A 15 -29.58 -3.02 19.54
C VAL A 15 -28.34 -3.24 18.67
N ARG A 16 -27.14 -2.83 19.14
CA ARG A 16 -25.90 -2.89 18.36
C ARG A 16 -25.23 -4.28 18.32
N GLY A 17 -25.74 -5.27 19.06
CA GLY A 17 -25.13 -6.60 19.18
C GLY A 17 -25.39 -7.56 18.00
N SER A 18 -26.55 -7.49 17.35
CA SER A 18 -26.95 -8.53 16.38
C SER A 18 -26.47 -8.30 14.95
N PHE A 19 -26.16 -7.06 14.55
CA PHE A 19 -25.66 -6.79 13.19
C PHE A 19 -24.20 -7.21 13.00
N PHE A 20 -23.42 -7.31 14.08
CA PHE A 20 -21.99 -7.66 13.99
C PHE A 20 -21.73 -9.14 13.72
N LEU A 21 -22.62 -10.03 14.18
CA LEU A 21 -22.44 -11.48 14.05
C LEU A 21 -22.71 -12.00 12.62
N VAL A 22 -23.67 -11.39 11.92
CA VAL A 22 -23.99 -11.75 10.52
C VAL A 22 -22.88 -11.27 9.56
N PHE A 23 -22.28 -10.11 9.81
CA PHE A 23 -21.21 -9.56 8.96
C PHE A 23 -19.87 -10.33 9.08
N LEU A 24 -19.61 -10.96 10.24
CA LEU A 24 -18.40 -11.75 10.48
C LEU A 24 -18.40 -13.13 9.80
N LEU A 25 -19.57 -13.75 9.62
CA LEU A 25 -19.68 -15.00 8.84
C LEU A 25 -19.39 -14.75 7.35
N PHE A 26 -19.77 -13.58 6.83
CA PHE A 26 -19.51 -13.18 5.45
C PHE A 26 -18.02 -12.96 5.16
N PHE A 27 -17.26 -12.37 6.10
CA PHE A 27 -15.83 -12.13 5.89
C PHE A 27 -14.97 -13.40 5.95
N SER A 28 -15.37 -14.40 6.74
CA SER A 28 -14.71 -15.72 6.75
C SER A 28 -14.92 -16.44 5.42
N ALA A 29 -16.14 -16.38 4.87
CA ALA A 29 -16.47 -16.96 3.57
C ALA A 29 -15.77 -16.23 2.40
N PHE A 30 -15.73 -14.90 2.42
CA PHE A 30 -15.08 -14.10 1.37
C PHE A 30 -13.55 -14.33 1.32
N ARG A 31 -12.90 -14.47 2.48
CA ARG A 31 -11.46 -14.77 2.55
C ARG A 31 -11.14 -16.22 2.16
N ALA A 32 -12.08 -17.16 2.31
CA ALA A 32 -11.96 -18.52 1.81
C ALA A 32 -12.15 -18.59 0.28
N ALA A 33 -13.09 -17.82 -0.28
CA ALA A 33 -13.34 -17.75 -1.72
C ALA A 33 -12.15 -17.17 -2.51
N LEU A 34 -11.44 -16.19 -1.94
CA LEU A 34 -10.23 -15.60 -2.56
C LEU A 34 -8.97 -16.50 -2.47
N ARG A 35 -9.05 -17.64 -1.77
CA ARG A 35 -7.94 -18.61 -1.64
C ARG A 35 -8.18 -19.92 -2.40
N ALA A 36 -9.32 -20.05 -3.06
CA ALA A 36 -9.59 -21.22 -3.89
C ALA A 36 -8.82 -21.11 -5.21
N PRO A 37 -7.94 -22.08 -5.55
CA PRO A 37 -7.32 -22.12 -6.87
C PRO A 37 -8.41 -22.36 -7.92
N ALA A 38 -8.44 -21.50 -8.93
CA ALA A 38 -9.36 -21.62 -10.07
C ALA A 38 -9.21 -23.01 -10.70
N ARG A 39 -10.16 -23.90 -10.43
CA ARG A 39 -10.26 -25.19 -11.11
C ARG A 39 -10.73 -24.91 -12.53
N ARG A 40 -9.84 -25.10 -13.51
CA ARG A 40 -10.22 -25.21 -14.92
C ARG A 40 -11.22 -26.36 -15.05
N CYS A 41 -12.48 -26.06 -15.30
CA CYS A 41 -13.44 -27.04 -15.77
C CYS A 41 -13.14 -27.36 -17.24
N SER A 42 -12.78 -28.61 -17.48
CA SER A 42 -12.62 -29.21 -18.80
C SER A 42 -13.98 -29.64 -19.34
N LYS A 43 -14.25 -29.22 -20.59
CA LYS A 43 -15.11 -29.79 -21.65
C LYS A 43 -16.23 -30.80 -21.31
N GLY A 44 -17.40 -30.47 -21.85
CA GLY A 44 -18.46 -31.39 -22.30
C GLY A 44 -19.84 -30.76 -22.08
N GLY A 45 -20.79 -30.65 -23.00
CA GLY A 45 -20.89 -30.97 -24.42
C GLY A 45 -22.31 -30.55 -24.87
N GLY A 46 -22.43 -30.06 -26.11
CA GLY A 46 -23.64 -30.12 -26.95
C GLY A 46 -24.92 -29.40 -26.52
N LEU A 47 -25.19 -28.23 -27.12
CA LEU A 47 -26.48 -28.00 -27.78
C LEU A 47 -26.29 -27.00 -28.94
N ARG A 48 -26.54 -27.48 -30.16
CA ARG A 48 -26.42 -26.71 -31.41
C ARG A 48 -27.67 -25.86 -31.60
N VAL A 49 -27.52 -24.53 -31.57
CA VAL A 49 -28.46 -23.60 -32.19
C VAL A 49 -27.80 -23.08 -33.46
N ARG A 50 -28.43 -23.35 -34.60
CA ARG A 50 -28.00 -22.90 -35.93
C ARG A 50 -28.36 -21.42 -36.09
N CYS A 51 -27.37 -20.56 -36.28
CA CYS A 51 -27.54 -19.27 -36.94
C CYS A 51 -26.51 -19.17 -38.07
N ALA A 52 -26.98 -18.73 -39.24
CA ALA A 52 -26.24 -18.69 -40.51
C ALA A 52 -25.13 -17.61 -40.51
N PRO A 53 -24.05 -17.79 -41.29
CA PRO A 53 -22.94 -16.84 -41.38
C PRO A 53 -23.08 -15.84 -42.54
N PRO A 54 -22.53 -14.62 -42.42
CA PRO A 54 -22.03 -13.89 -43.58
C PRO A 54 -20.53 -14.16 -43.80
N ALA A 55 -20.16 -14.17 -45.08
CA ALA A 55 -18.88 -14.54 -45.65
C ALA A 55 -17.73 -13.57 -45.32
N GLY A 56 -16.48 -14.09 -45.28
CA GLY A 56 -15.27 -13.27 -45.34
C GLY A 56 -14.05 -13.87 -44.65
N GLU A 57 -13.34 -14.77 -45.33
CA GLU A 57 -12.06 -15.37 -44.92
C GLU A 57 -10.87 -14.40 -44.89
N LYS A 58 -9.92 -14.69 -43.98
CA LYS A 58 -8.44 -14.76 -44.09
C LYS A 58 -7.89 -14.63 -42.64
N GLY A 59 -7.27 -15.60 -41.98
CA GLY A 59 -6.36 -16.64 -42.43
C GLY A 59 -4.91 -16.26 -42.06
N ILE A 60 -4.53 -16.32 -40.77
CA ILE A 60 -3.12 -16.30 -40.31
C ILE A 60 -2.93 -17.30 -39.16
N THR A 61 -1.81 -17.99 -39.26
CA THR A 61 -1.41 -19.29 -38.74
C THR A 61 -0.90 -19.29 -37.30
N MET A 62 -1.07 -20.46 -36.68
CA MET A 62 -0.49 -20.95 -35.41
C MET A 62 0.99 -20.56 -35.24
N SER A 63 1.34 -20.05 -34.05
CA SER A 63 2.72 -19.92 -33.60
C SER A 63 2.90 -20.64 -32.27
N ASP A 64 4.08 -21.23 -32.14
CA ASP A 64 4.44 -22.43 -31.41
C ASP A 64 4.55 -22.23 -29.90
N SER A 65 4.14 -23.26 -29.16
CA SER A 65 3.91 -23.27 -27.72
C SER A 65 5.09 -23.92 -26.99
N GLU A 66 6.08 -23.12 -26.59
CA GLU A 66 7.24 -23.56 -25.78
C GLU A 66 7.08 -23.32 -24.26
N ASP A 67 5.93 -23.67 -23.66
CA ASP A 67 5.71 -23.44 -22.21
C ASP A 67 5.09 -24.63 -21.45
N ASP A 68 5.37 -25.87 -21.88
CA ASP A 68 5.00 -27.09 -21.12
C ASP A 68 6.26 -27.82 -20.59
N ILE A 69 6.90 -27.25 -19.57
CA ILE A 69 7.89 -27.96 -18.77
C ILE A 69 7.18 -28.72 -17.64
N PRO A 70 7.28 -30.05 -17.55
CA PRO A 70 6.64 -30.81 -16.49
C PRO A 70 7.24 -30.48 -15.12
N VAL A 71 6.37 -30.18 -14.15
CA VAL A 71 6.70 -29.83 -12.74
C VAL A 71 7.68 -30.80 -12.07
N ALA A 72 7.76 -32.05 -12.55
CA ALA A 72 8.72 -33.04 -12.09
C ALA A 72 10.19 -32.60 -12.26
N GLN A 73 10.54 -31.85 -13.32
CA GLN A 73 11.90 -31.36 -13.54
C GLN A 73 12.29 -30.19 -12.61
N LEU A 74 11.32 -29.36 -12.20
CA LEU A 74 11.52 -28.28 -11.22
C LEU A 74 11.79 -28.82 -9.81
N LEU A 75 11.18 -29.95 -9.45
CA LEU A 75 11.41 -30.59 -8.16
C LEU A 75 12.76 -31.34 -8.08
N ALA A 76 13.25 -31.88 -9.19
CA ALA A 76 14.56 -32.52 -9.26
C ALA A 76 15.70 -31.49 -9.08
N LYS A 77 15.59 -30.30 -9.68
CA LYS A 77 16.58 -29.21 -9.51
C LYS A 77 16.69 -28.68 -8.08
N ARG A 78 15.61 -28.71 -7.28
CA ARG A 78 15.66 -28.31 -5.85
C ARG A 78 16.30 -29.36 -4.94
N LYS A 79 16.34 -30.64 -5.33
CA LYS A 79 16.97 -31.71 -4.53
C LYS A 79 18.49 -31.78 -4.70
N ALA A 80 19.05 -31.27 -5.81
CA ALA A 80 20.50 -31.28 -6.04
C ALA A 80 21.28 -30.20 -5.26
N ALA A 81 20.61 -29.16 -4.74
CA ALA A 81 21.28 -28.03 -4.06
C ALA A 81 21.46 -28.20 -2.53
N LYS A 82 21.10 -29.37 -1.96
CA LYS A 82 21.12 -29.58 -0.50
C LYS A 82 22.16 -30.57 0.03
N THR A 83 23.06 -31.05 -0.82
CA THR A 83 24.11 -32.00 -0.40
C THR A 83 25.48 -31.32 -0.46
N ALA A 84 25.82 -30.56 0.58
CA ALA A 84 27.20 -30.16 0.89
C ALA A 84 27.61 -30.79 2.24
N PRO A 85 28.84 -31.32 2.37
CA PRO A 85 29.21 -32.27 3.41
C PRO A 85 29.53 -31.65 4.77
N ALA A 86 29.22 -32.45 5.79
CA ALA A 86 29.38 -32.20 7.22
C ALA A 86 30.82 -31.89 7.67
N ARG A 87 30.97 -30.85 8.50
CA ARG A 87 32.17 -30.60 9.31
C ARG A 87 32.03 -31.23 10.71
N LYS A 88 33.14 -31.79 11.16
CA LYS A 88 33.35 -32.68 12.32
C LYS A 88 33.02 -32.05 13.70
N PRO A 89 32.70 -32.89 14.71
CA PRO A 89 32.41 -32.44 16.08
C PRO A 89 33.71 -32.23 16.90
N LYS A 90 33.68 -31.27 17.84
CA LYS A 90 34.69 -31.12 18.89
C LYS A 90 34.05 -31.26 20.29
N PRO A 91 34.81 -31.72 21.30
CA PRO A 91 34.27 -32.37 22.49
C PRO A 91 33.88 -31.43 23.64
N LYS A 92 33.07 -32.00 24.53
CA LYS A 92 32.52 -31.47 25.78
C LYS A 92 33.61 -31.17 26.81
N ALA A 93 33.46 -30.04 27.51
CA ALA A 93 33.96 -29.86 28.87
C ALA A 93 32.95 -29.01 29.66
N ALA A 94 32.54 -29.53 30.81
CA ALA A 94 31.80 -28.84 31.88
C ALA A 94 32.57 -29.12 33.19
N PRO A 95 32.18 -28.59 34.37
CA PRO A 95 31.40 -27.40 34.72
C PRO A 95 32.15 -26.53 35.75
N LYS A 96 31.63 -25.35 36.12
CA LYS A 96 31.80 -24.81 37.49
C LYS A 96 30.70 -23.82 37.86
N ARG A 97 29.98 -24.18 38.91
CA ARG A 97 29.00 -23.37 39.65
C ARG A 97 29.74 -22.29 40.46
N LYS A 98 29.17 -21.10 40.56
CA LYS A 98 29.16 -20.34 41.83
C LYS A 98 28.04 -19.31 41.80
N ALA A 99 27.17 -19.42 42.80
CA ALA A 99 26.19 -18.43 43.19
C ALA A 99 26.88 -17.25 43.89
N ALA A 100 26.32 -16.04 43.74
CA ALA A 100 26.28 -15.01 44.77
C ALA A 100 25.34 -13.89 44.32
N GLU A 101 24.40 -13.55 45.21
CA GLU A 101 23.56 -12.36 45.19
C GLU A 101 24.41 -11.08 45.27
N ARG A 102 23.91 -9.97 44.71
CA ARG A 102 23.89 -8.66 45.40
C ARG A 102 23.09 -7.61 44.60
N GLU A 103 22.17 -7.01 45.33
CA GLU A 103 21.52 -5.72 45.16
C GLU A 103 22.50 -4.58 44.74
N ALA A 104 21.97 -3.63 43.96
CA ALA A 104 22.13 -2.17 44.08
C ALA A 104 22.27 -1.45 42.72
N SER A 105 21.31 -0.53 42.47
CA SER A 105 21.53 0.88 42.09
C SER A 105 22.62 1.19 41.04
N SER A 106 22.21 1.64 39.84
CA SER A 106 22.70 2.93 39.31
C SER A 106 21.90 3.35 38.08
N ASP A 107 21.24 4.49 38.25
CA ASP A 107 21.02 5.53 37.24
C ASP A 107 22.41 5.98 36.73
N ASP A 108 22.63 5.99 35.41
CA ASP A 108 23.52 6.95 34.73
C ASP A 108 23.42 6.80 33.20
N ASP A 109 23.10 7.92 32.56
CA ASP A 109 23.38 8.28 31.18
C ASP A 109 24.84 7.95 30.81
N ASP A 110 25.06 7.34 29.64
CA ASP A 110 26.20 7.74 28.80
C ASP A 110 26.07 7.22 27.36
N ASP A 111 25.87 8.20 26.48
CA ASP A 111 26.72 8.48 25.32
C ASP A 111 27.55 7.32 24.75
N VAL A 112 27.21 6.91 23.52
CA VAL A 112 28.08 6.12 22.66
C VAL A 112 28.92 7.09 21.80
N PRO A 113 30.22 7.32 22.11
CA PRO A 113 31.04 8.23 21.32
C PRO A 113 31.39 7.64 19.95
N LEU A 114 31.25 8.49 18.93
CA LEU A 114 31.57 8.28 17.51
C LEU A 114 33.06 7.97 17.20
N SER A 115 33.87 7.62 18.20
CA SER A 115 35.34 7.56 18.12
C SER A 115 35.92 6.26 17.57
N GLN A 116 35.11 5.24 17.24
CA GLN A 116 35.63 3.93 16.80
C GLN A 116 35.56 3.63 15.29
N LEU A 117 35.09 4.54 14.43
CA LEU A 117 34.87 4.22 13.00
C LEU A 117 35.81 4.90 11.98
N ARG A 118 36.82 5.67 12.40
CA ARG A 118 37.76 6.30 11.44
C ARG A 118 39.20 6.28 11.92
N ALA A 119 39.81 5.10 11.90
CA ALA A 119 41.25 4.96 11.83
C ALA A 119 41.61 4.04 10.65
N LYS A 120 42.04 4.64 9.53
CA LYS A 120 43.17 4.21 8.67
C LYS A 120 43.09 4.80 7.25
N ARG A 121 43.79 5.92 7.05
CA ARG A 121 44.68 6.27 5.91
C ARG A 121 45.00 7.77 6.03
N ALA A 122 46.03 8.11 6.80
CA ALA A 122 47.39 8.40 6.31
C ALA A 122 47.39 9.58 5.31
N LYS A 123 47.72 10.80 5.80
CA LYS A 123 49.05 11.47 5.71
C LYS A 123 49.37 11.85 4.25
N ALA A 124 49.68 13.08 3.86
CA ALA A 124 50.27 14.24 4.55
C ALA A 124 49.93 15.55 3.79
N ALA A 125 49.64 16.66 4.51
CA ALA A 125 50.47 17.89 4.61
C ALA A 125 50.87 18.53 3.24
N ALA A 126 50.21 19.59 2.79
CA ALA A 126 50.36 21.00 3.18
C ALA A 126 51.55 21.71 2.52
N ALA A 127 51.27 22.67 1.62
CA ALA A 127 51.90 24.00 1.51
C ALA A 127 51.42 24.76 0.25
N LYS A 128 50.83 25.95 0.45
CA LYS A 128 50.85 27.08 -0.49
C LYS A 128 52.17 27.86 -0.24
N PRO A 129 52.77 28.68 -1.15
CA PRO A 129 52.09 29.72 -1.95
C PRO A 129 52.65 30.02 -3.37
N SER A 130 51.91 30.84 -4.12
CA SER A 130 52.25 31.52 -5.38
C SER A 130 53.42 32.52 -5.22
N PRO A 131 54.21 32.94 -6.25
CA PRO A 131 53.72 33.89 -7.30
C PRO A 131 54.47 33.95 -8.68
N LYS A 132 53.80 34.66 -9.62
CA LYS A 132 54.30 35.55 -10.71
C LYS A 132 55.39 35.11 -11.73
N ALA A 133 54.99 35.20 -13.02
CA ALA A 133 55.54 36.06 -14.09
C ALA A 133 56.15 35.41 -15.35
N LYS A 134 55.54 35.78 -16.50
CA LYS A 134 56.10 36.19 -17.81
C LYS A 134 57.25 35.38 -18.42
N LYS A 135 57.01 34.73 -19.58
CA LYS A 135 57.54 35.20 -20.88
C LYS A 135 56.99 34.40 -22.07
N ALA A 136 56.84 35.13 -23.17
CA ALA A 136 56.46 34.72 -24.51
C ALA A 136 57.39 33.67 -25.13
N LYS A 137 56.88 32.90 -26.10
CA LYS A 137 57.29 32.99 -27.52
C LYS A 137 56.57 31.97 -28.42
N ALA A 138 56.12 32.50 -29.56
CA ALA A 138 56.19 31.95 -30.91
C ALA A 138 55.41 30.67 -31.30
N SER A 139 54.44 30.90 -32.18
CA SER A 139 53.95 30.00 -33.23
C SER A 139 55.10 29.50 -34.14
N PRO A 140 54.95 28.40 -34.92
CA PRO A 140 54.18 28.48 -36.15
C PRO A 140 53.38 27.23 -36.56
N ALA A 141 52.52 27.48 -37.54
CA ALA A 141 51.56 26.62 -38.21
C ALA A 141 52.08 25.24 -38.67
N ARG A 142 51.19 24.24 -38.62
CA ARG A 142 51.03 23.31 -39.74
C ARG A 142 49.63 22.73 -39.80
N ALA A 143 49.07 22.83 -41.01
CA ALA A 143 47.75 22.36 -41.39
C ALA A 143 47.66 20.83 -41.36
N SER A 144 46.53 20.32 -40.87
CA SER A 144 45.93 19.12 -41.43
C SER A 144 44.41 19.18 -41.29
N SER A 145 43.75 18.95 -42.42
CA SER A 145 42.32 18.96 -42.65
C SER A 145 41.59 17.92 -41.78
N ALA A 146 40.71 18.38 -40.89
CA ALA A 146 39.74 17.51 -40.21
C ALA A 146 38.48 17.37 -41.08
N PRO A 147 37.99 16.14 -41.32
CA PRO A 147 36.75 15.91 -42.07
C PRO A 147 35.54 16.42 -41.27
N ARG A 148 34.66 17.14 -41.98
CA ARG A 148 33.34 17.60 -41.51
C ARG A 148 32.62 16.48 -40.76
N SER A 149 32.52 16.62 -39.44
CA SER A 149 31.56 15.86 -38.64
C SER A 149 30.16 16.31 -39.06
N ARG A 150 29.47 15.42 -39.77
CA ARG A 150 28.05 15.53 -40.08
C ARG A 150 27.34 15.70 -38.75
N ALA A 151 26.67 16.85 -38.55
CA ALA A 151 25.88 17.11 -37.35
C ALA A 151 24.94 15.92 -37.13
N ALA A 152 25.19 15.17 -36.07
CA ALA A 152 24.31 14.10 -35.63
C ALA A 152 22.97 14.77 -35.29
N VAL A 153 21.96 14.52 -36.11
CA VAL A 153 20.58 14.85 -35.80
C VAL A 153 20.30 14.19 -34.46
N PRO A 154 19.95 14.93 -33.39
CA PRO A 154 19.65 14.33 -32.11
C PRO A 154 18.52 13.33 -32.31
N ALA A 155 18.81 12.06 -32.03
CA ALA A 155 17.81 11.02 -32.07
C ALA A 155 16.64 11.47 -31.17
N PRO A 156 15.37 11.39 -31.66
CA PRO A 156 14.23 11.69 -30.80
C PRO A 156 14.35 10.81 -29.55
N PRO A 157 14.10 11.36 -28.34
CA PRO A 157 14.28 10.63 -27.10
C PRO A 157 13.51 9.32 -27.16
N SER A 158 14.27 8.23 -27.31
CA SER A 158 13.79 6.87 -27.42
C SER A 158 12.96 6.54 -26.18
N GLY A 159 11.66 6.38 -26.40
CA GLY A 159 10.74 5.67 -25.52
C GLY A 159 10.60 6.24 -24.13
N SER A 160 9.83 7.33 -23.96
CA SER A 160 9.04 7.46 -22.74
C SER A 160 8.04 6.30 -22.73
N ARG A 161 8.44 5.14 -22.19
CA ARG A 161 7.48 4.11 -21.78
C ARG A 161 6.41 4.83 -21.00
N SER A 162 5.17 4.78 -21.47
CA SER A 162 4.03 5.37 -20.79
C SER A 162 4.03 4.78 -19.38
N ARG A 163 4.54 5.54 -18.40
CA ARG A 163 4.52 5.11 -17.01
C ARG A 163 3.05 4.92 -16.66
N GLY A 164 2.70 3.68 -16.36
CA GLY A 164 1.31 3.30 -16.14
C GLY A 164 0.77 4.05 -14.93
N ALA A 165 -0.55 4.22 -14.86
CA ALA A 165 -1.19 4.77 -13.67
C ALA A 165 -0.87 3.94 -12.40
N GLY A 166 -0.55 2.64 -12.55
CA GLY A 166 -0.11 1.77 -11.46
C GLY A 166 1.21 2.21 -10.82
N ASP A 167 2.23 2.53 -11.63
CA ASP A 167 3.56 2.95 -11.15
C ASP A 167 3.48 4.21 -10.26
N ALA A 168 2.54 5.11 -10.58
CA ALA A 168 2.33 6.33 -9.81
C ALA A 168 1.83 6.02 -8.39
N MET A 169 0.85 5.13 -8.27
CA MET A 169 0.25 4.78 -6.98
C MET A 169 1.19 3.96 -6.11
N ASP A 170 1.99 3.06 -6.69
CA ASP A 170 3.02 2.32 -5.94
C ASP A 170 4.08 3.25 -5.35
N GLU A 171 4.49 4.28 -6.11
CA GLU A 171 5.38 5.32 -5.59
C GLU A 171 4.70 6.14 -4.48
N PHE A 172 3.41 6.45 -4.61
CA PHE A 172 2.66 7.15 -3.57
C PHE A 172 2.59 6.35 -2.27
N TYR A 173 2.26 5.06 -2.33
CA TYR A 173 2.19 4.20 -1.14
C TYR A 173 3.54 3.97 -0.47
N SER A 174 4.64 4.20 -1.19
CA SER A 174 5.98 4.21 -0.62
C SER A 174 6.29 5.48 0.20
N LEU A 175 5.49 6.54 0.05
CA LEU A 175 5.60 7.77 0.86
C LEU A 175 4.89 7.59 2.22
N LYS A 176 5.32 8.35 3.23
CA LYS A 176 4.68 8.33 4.56
C LYS A 176 3.19 8.66 4.52
N LYS A 177 2.78 9.61 3.67
CA LYS A 177 1.37 9.96 3.48
C LYS A 177 0.58 8.82 2.83
N GLY A 178 1.18 8.16 1.83
CA GLY A 178 0.56 7.00 1.20
C GLY A 178 0.43 5.81 2.13
N GLU A 179 1.45 5.55 2.96
CA GLU A 179 1.38 4.51 3.99
C GLU A 179 0.28 4.81 5.03
N LEU A 180 0.12 6.08 5.46
CA LEU A 180 -1.00 6.51 6.32
C LEU A 180 -2.35 6.21 5.65
N ALA A 181 -2.52 6.62 4.39
CA ALA A 181 -3.75 6.38 3.63
C ALA A 181 -4.04 4.89 3.45
N GLN A 182 -3.03 4.07 3.15
CA GLN A 182 -3.17 2.63 2.97
C GLN A 182 -3.57 1.93 4.28
N LYS A 183 -2.89 2.25 5.39
CA LYS A 183 -3.24 1.68 6.71
C LYS A 183 -4.63 2.10 7.15
N LEU A 184 -5.07 3.32 6.80
CA LEU A 184 -6.42 3.81 7.06
C LEU A 184 -7.46 3.10 6.18
N LEU A 185 -7.19 2.89 4.88
CA LEU A 185 -8.07 2.14 3.97
C LEU A 185 -8.31 0.70 4.45
N CYS A 186 -7.35 0.06 5.10
CA CYS A 186 -7.56 -1.28 5.65
C CYS A 186 -8.48 -1.31 6.88
N ARG A 187 -8.83 -0.14 7.44
CA ARG A 187 -9.48 0.01 8.76
C ARG A 187 -10.52 1.13 8.80
N TRP A 188 -10.94 1.64 7.65
CA TRP A 188 -11.75 2.85 7.58
C TRP A 188 -13.09 2.67 8.30
N TRP A 189 -13.61 1.44 8.35
CA TRP A 189 -14.91 1.12 8.97
C TRP A 189 -14.96 1.38 10.48
N TYR A 190 -13.81 1.52 11.14
CA TYR A 190 -13.76 1.88 12.57
C TYR A 190 -13.95 3.38 12.82
N VAL A 191 -13.83 4.23 11.80
CA VAL A 191 -13.86 5.70 11.93
C VAL A 191 -14.80 6.40 10.96
N HIS A 192 -15.24 5.70 9.92
CA HIS A 192 -16.21 6.19 8.96
C HIS A 192 -17.45 5.30 9.00
N SER A 193 -18.60 5.92 9.24
CA SER A 193 -19.90 5.30 9.02
C SER A 193 -20.15 5.19 7.52
N TRP A 194 -20.17 3.97 7.00
CA TRP A 194 -20.60 3.68 5.63
C TRP A 194 -22.10 3.99 5.47
N PRO A 195 -22.53 4.43 4.28
CA PRO A 195 -23.29 5.65 4.11
C PRO A 195 -24.69 5.54 4.69
N GLY A 196 -25.22 6.70 5.09
CA GLY A 196 -26.54 6.83 5.66
C GLY A 196 -27.64 6.38 4.70
N ALA A 197 -28.82 6.09 5.25
CA ALA A 197 -29.99 5.64 4.50
C ALA A 197 -30.34 6.57 3.31
N GLU A 198 -30.01 7.87 3.43
CA GLU A 198 -30.21 8.88 2.39
C GLU A 198 -29.50 8.59 1.06
N SER A 199 -28.37 7.88 1.12
CA SER A 199 -27.61 7.48 -0.08
C SER A 199 -28.23 6.29 -0.83
N ARG A 200 -29.29 5.67 -0.28
CA ARG A 200 -29.96 4.49 -0.84
C ARG A 200 -31.10 4.86 -1.78
N ARG A 201 -31.01 5.99 -2.48
CA ARG A 201 -32.02 6.36 -3.49
C ARG A 201 -31.95 5.37 -4.64
N SER A 202 -33.04 4.61 -4.84
CA SER A 202 -33.15 3.66 -5.95
C SER A 202 -33.02 4.39 -7.29
N PRO A 203 -32.25 3.84 -8.25
CA PRO A 203 -32.08 4.42 -9.58
C PRO A 203 -33.33 4.30 -10.48
N GLY A 204 -34.35 3.54 -10.08
CA GLY A 204 -35.58 3.33 -10.85
C GLY A 204 -36.11 1.89 -10.77
N ALA A 205 -37.18 1.60 -11.48
CA ALA A 205 -37.72 0.24 -11.62
C ALA A 205 -36.71 -0.68 -12.34
N GLY A 206 -36.76 -1.98 -12.04
CA GLY A 206 -35.86 -2.98 -12.63
C GLY A 206 -34.43 -2.97 -12.08
N TYR A 207 -34.16 -2.24 -11.01
CA TYR A 207 -32.90 -2.29 -10.26
C TYR A 207 -33.10 -2.87 -8.87
N GLU A 208 -32.24 -3.81 -8.51
CA GLU A 208 -32.20 -4.45 -7.19
C GLU A 208 -30.94 -4.01 -6.44
N GLU A 209 -31.07 -3.70 -5.15
CA GLU A 209 -29.91 -3.34 -4.30
C GLU A 209 -29.05 -4.60 -4.07
N LEU A 210 -27.75 -4.49 -4.29
CA LEU A 210 -26.84 -5.62 -4.17
C LEU A 210 -26.61 -5.97 -2.69
N ASP A 211 -26.90 -7.21 -2.30
CA ASP A 211 -26.76 -7.65 -0.92
C ASP A 211 -25.32 -7.45 -0.40
N GLY A 212 -25.21 -6.92 0.82
CA GLY A 212 -23.94 -6.53 1.43
C GLY A 212 -23.32 -5.22 0.91
N PHE A 213 -23.87 -4.59 -0.13
CA PHE A 213 -23.34 -3.35 -0.73
C PHE A 213 -24.41 -2.26 -0.80
N PRO A 214 -24.80 -1.66 0.34
CA PRO A 214 -25.85 -0.65 0.36
C PRO A 214 -25.50 0.54 -0.53
N GLY A 215 -26.46 0.98 -1.34
CA GLY A 215 -26.32 2.04 -2.35
C GLY A 215 -25.73 1.59 -3.70
N VAL A 216 -25.38 0.31 -3.86
CA VAL A 216 -25.01 -0.29 -5.15
C VAL A 216 -26.18 -1.09 -5.69
N TRP A 217 -26.53 -0.83 -6.93
CA TRP A 217 -27.71 -1.41 -7.58
C TRP A 217 -27.29 -2.20 -8.81
N ILE A 218 -27.94 -3.33 -9.06
CA ILE A 218 -27.79 -4.12 -10.28
C ILE A 218 -29.10 -4.12 -11.05
N CYS A 219 -29.05 -3.89 -12.35
CA CYS A 219 -30.21 -3.97 -13.22
C CYS A 219 -30.58 -5.44 -13.45
N VAL A 220 -31.81 -5.82 -13.11
CA VAL A 220 -32.35 -7.18 -13.20
C VAL A 220 -33.39 -7.35 -14.31
N GLU A 221 -33.88 -6.24 -14.88
CA GLU A 221 -34.92 -6.23 -15.92
C GLU A 221 -34.56 -5.31 -17.10
N GLY A 222 -35.05 -5.63 -18.30
CA GLY A 222 -34.89 -4.80 -19.51
C GLY A 222 -33.59 -5.02 -20.28
N ASP A 223 -33.23 -4.07 -21.14
CA ASP A 223 -32.04 -4.17 -22.02
C ASP A 223 -30.72 -3.97 -21.26
N GLY A 224 -30.79 -3.44 -20.04
CA GLY A 224 -29.65 -3.11 -19.19
C GLY A 224 -29.24 -4.19 -18.20
N ILE A 225 -29.76 -5.42 -18.31
CA ILE A 225 -29.52 -6.49 -17.33
C ILE A 225 -28.02 -6.67 -17.06
N GLY A 226 -27.65 -6.67 -15.78
CA GLY A 226 -26.28 -6.75 -15.31
C GLY A 226 -25.55 -5.41 -15.16
N ALA A 227 -26.13 -4.29 -15.57
CA ALA A 227 -25.55 -2.97 -15.34
C ALA A 227 -25.50 -2.65 -13.84
N ILE A 228 -24.31 -2.33 -13.33
CA ILE A 228 -24.10 -1.95 -11.93
C ILE A 228 -24.07 -0.42 -11.83
N VAL A 229 -24.94 0.13 -10.99
CA VAL A 229 -25.03 1.56 -10.72
C VAL A 229 -24.70 1.80 -9.25
N ASP A 230 -23.57 2.47 -9.01
CA ASP A 230 -23.18 2.93 -7.68
C ASP A 230 -23.75 4.33 -7.43
N ARG A 231 -24.72 4.45 -6.52
CA ARG A 231 -25.34 5.73 -6.14
C ARG A 231 -24.75 6.31 -4.85
N ARG A 232 -23.73 5.68 -4.29
CA ARG A 232 -23.05 6.17 -3.10
C ARG A 232 -22.37 7.49 -3.41
N ASP A 233 -22.27 8.35 -2.39
CA ASP A 233 -21.52 9.58 -2.54
C ASP A 233 -20.02 9.28 -2.67
N MET A 234 -19.53 9.40 -3.91
CA MET A 234 -18.14 9.16 -4.25
C MET A 234 -17.20 10.20 -3.65
N SER A 235 -17.71 11.36 -3.22
CA SER A 235 -16.92 12.41 -2.57
C SER A 235 -16.65 12.10 -1.09
N SER A 236 -17.60 11.48 -0.39
CA SER A 236 -17.46 11.08 1.01
C SER A 236 -16.92 9.66 1.20
N CYS A 237 -16.91 8.85 0.14
CA CYS A 237 -16.48 7.47 0.15
C CYS A 237 -15.00 7.34 0.59
N PRO A 238 -14.66 6.46 1.56
CA PRO A 238 -13.27 6.09 1.86
C PRO A 238 -12.62 5.32 0.71
N ASN A 239 -12.21 6.06 -0.32
CA ASN A 239 -11.41 5.59 -1.43
C ASN A 239 -10.02 6.24 -1.40
N ALA A 240 -9.08 5.66 -2.14
CA ALA A 240 -7.71 6.16 -2.19
C ALA A 240 -7.63 7.61 -2.67
N ALA A 241 -8.42 7.99 -3.69
CA ALA A 241 -8.41 9.35 -4.23
C ALA A 241 -8.80 10.40 -3.17
N ASN A 242 -9.83 10.13 -2.38
CA ASN A 242 -10.29 11.03 -1.31
C ASN A 242 -9.27 11.11 -0.17
N PHE A 243 -8.68 9.99 0.23
CA PHE A 243 -7.64 10.02 1.27
C PHE A 243 -6.33 10.68 0.80
N CYS A 244 -5.96 10.56 -0.47
CA CYS A 244 -4.79 11.27 -1.02
C CYS A 244 -4.92 12.80 -0.91
N ARG A 245 -6.16 13.31 -0.98
CA ARG A 245 -6.47 14.74 -0.90
C ARG A 245 -6.47 15.27 0.53
N LEU A 246 -6.78 14.44 1.52
CA LEU A 246 -6.78 14.86 2.92
C LEU A 246 -5.36 15.27 3.37
N PRO A 247 -5.22 16.29 4.24
CA PRO A 247 -3.94 16.62 4.86
C PRO A 247 -3.45 15.45 5.71
N ALA A 248 -2.13 15.26 5.78
CA ALA A 248 -1.52 14.14 6.50
C ALA A 248 -1.87 14.15 8.00
N GLU A 249 -2.15 15.32 8.57
CA GLU A 249 -2.61 15.48 9.94
C GLU A 249 -3.97 14.82 10.18
N LEU A 250 -4.97 15.11 9.33
CA LEU A 250 -6.30 14.49 9.46
C LEU A 250 -6.23 12.98 9.21
N LEU A 251 -5.40 12.52 8.26
CA LEU A 251 -5.16 11.10 8.03
C LEU A 251 -4.57 10.41 9.27
N LYS A 252 -3.58 11.04 9.92
CA LYS A 252 -2.97 10.55 11.16
C LYS A 252 -3.99 10.44 12.28
N THR A 253 -4.78 11.49 12.51
CA THR A 253 -5.84 11.50 13.53
C THR A 253 -6.87 10.41 13.29
N LYS A 254 -7.35 10.26 12.05
CA LYS A 254 -8.29 9.19 11.67
C LYS A 254 -7.68 7.80 11.84
N LEU A 255 -6.41 7.60 11.47
CA LEU A 255 -5.75 6.30 11.62
C LEU A 255 -5.59 5.92 13.11
N LEU A 256 -5.21 6.86 13.96
CA LEU A 256 -5.08 6.60 15.40
C LEU A 256 -6.43 6.24 16.03
N ALA A 257 -7.50 6.96 15.67
CA ALA A 257 -8.85 6.64 16.11
C ALA A 257 -9.30 5.25 15.63
N ALA A 258 -8.98 4.89 14.37
CA ALA A 258 -9.32 3.57 13.82
C ALA A 258 -8.57 2.43 14.51
N LEU A 259 -7.30 2.63 14.83
CA LEU A 259 -6.49 1.65 15.56
C LEU A 259 -6.98 1.46 17.00
N ALA A 260 -7.36 2.55 17.67
CA ALA A 260 -7.93 2.49 19.02
C ALA A 260 -9.26 1.72 19.05
N ALA A 261 -10.19 2.06 18.14
CA ALA A 261 -11.47 1.37 18.03
C ALA A 261 -11.32 -0.10 17.60
N GLN A 262 -10.35 -0.41 16.72
CA GLN A 262 -10.02 -1.79 16.37
C GLN A 262 -9.50 -2.58 17.57
N LYS A 263 -8.65 -1.96 18.40
CA LYS A 263 -8.11 -2.58 19.60
C LYS A 263 -9.20 -2.84 20.63
N GLU A 264 -10.09 -1.87 20.85
CA GLU A 264 -11.25 -2.03 21.74
C GLU A 264 -12.17 -3.17 21.27
N ALA A 265 -12.50 -3.23 19.97
CA ALA A 265 -13.30 -4.30 19.40
C ALA A 265 -12.63 -5.69 19.53
N LEU A 266 -11.30 -5.74 19.45
CA LEU A 266 -10.53 -6.97 19.64
C LEU A 266 -10.58 -7.42 21.10
N THR A 267 -10.30 -6.52 22.04
CA THR A 267 -10.37 -6.80 23.48
C THR A 267 -11.77 -7.25 23.89
N ALA A 268 -12.82 -6.62 23.35
CA ALA A 268 -14.21 -7.01 23.62
C ALA A 268 -14.55 -8.43 23.15
N ARG A 269 -13.88 -8.94 22.11
CA ARG A 269 -14.18 -10.24 21.49
C ARG A 269 -13.28 -11.37 21.98
N GLU A 270 -11.99 -11.11 22.14
CA GLU A 270 -10.97 -12.10 22.47
C GLU A 270 -10.55 -12.04 23.94
N GLY A 271 -10.99 -11.01 24.68
CA GLY A 271 -10.56 -10.73 26.05
C GLY A 271 -9.21 -10.02 26.12
N ASP A 272 -8.67 -9.85 27.33
CA ASP A 272 -7.40 -9.16 27.61
C ASP A 272 -6.15 -9.98 27.20
N GLY A 273 -6.31 -11.00 26.36
CA GLY A 273 -5.21 -11.82 25.84
C GLY A 273 -4.33 -11.06 24.86
N ALA A 274 -3.02 -11.12 25.05
CA ALA A 274 -2.04 -10.54 24.13
C ALA A 274 -1.99 -11.33 22.82
N THR A 275 -2.87 -11.00 21.88
CA THR A 275 -2.83 -11.60 20.54
C THR A 275 -1.73 -10.94 19.70
N ALA A 276 -1.13 -11.71 18.78
CA ALA A 276 -0.15 -11.18 17.83
C ALA A 276 -0.70 -9.99 17.02
N LEU A 277 -2.03 -9.92 16.86
CA LEU A 277 -2.72 -8.81 16.22
C LEU A 277 -2.70 -7.55 17.10
N ALA A 278 -2.97 -7.66 18.41
CA ALA A 278 -2.88 -6.54 19.34
C ALA A 278 -1.48 -5.91 19.33
N ALA A 279 -0.42 -6.73 19.34
CA ALA A 279 0.96 -6.25 19.26
C ALA A 279 1.24 -5.50 17.93
N LYS A 280 0.67 -5.96 16.81
CA LYS A 280 0.75 -5.26 15.52
C LYS A 280 0.01 -3.93 15.54
N LEU A 281 -1.16 -3.85 16.17
CA LEU A 281 -1.91 -2.59 16.32
C LEU A 281 -1.11 -1.59 17.15
N ASP A 282 -0.48 -2.03 18.24
CA ASP A 282 0.38 -1.17 19.06
C ASP A 282 1.61 -0.68 18.29
N SER A 283 2.21 -1.54 17.47
CA SER A 283 3.30 -1.14 16.56
C SER A 283 2.85 -0.08 15.55
N ASP A 284 1.69 -0.29 14.92
CA ASP A 284 1.10 0.65 13.97
C ASP A 284 0.74 1.99 14.65
N MET A 285 0.22 1.98 15.87
CA MET A 285 -0.06 3.20 16.65
C MET A 285 1.21 3.98 16.97
N ARG A 286 2.27 3.30 17.42
CA ARG A 286 3.59 3.91 17.69
C ARG A 286 4.25 4.45 16.42
N TRP A 287 4.08 3.78 15.29
CA TRP A 287 4.56 4.28 14.02
C TRP A 287 3.78 5.55 13.60
N ALA A 288 2.45 5.50 13.66
CA ALA A 288 1.59 6.61 13.26
C ALA A 288 1.85 7.86 14.11
N SER A 289 2.09 7.72 15.42
CA SER A 289 2.41 8.84 16.31
C SER A 289 3.74 9.52 15.95
N LYS A 290 4.73 8.77 15.45
CA LYS A 290 6.05 9.28 15.02
C LYS A 290 6.04 9.96 13.66
N VAL A 291 5.02 9.74 12.82
CA VAL A 291 4.96 10.39 11.49
C VAL A 291 4.76 11.90 11.66
N ASN A 292 5.65 12.68 11.03
CA ASN A 292 5.55 14.13 10.94
C ASN A 292 4.65 14.51 9.74
N PRO A 293 3.46 15.13 9.97
CA PRO A 293 2.49 15.41 8.93
C PRO A 293 3.02 16.41 7.90
N THR A 294 3.72 17.45 8.35
CA THR A 294 4.28 18.51 7.48
C THR A 294 5.27 17.95 6.47
N THR A 295 6.14 17.02 6.88
CA THR A 295 7.09 16.36 5.97
C THR A 295 6.37 15.44 4.99
N ALA A 296 5.37 14.68 5.47
CA ALA A 296 4.60 13.76 4.65
C ALA A 296 3.81 14.50 3.54
N ASP A 297 3.21 15.64 3.85
CA ASP A 297 2.51 16.48 2.86
C ASP A 297 3.48 17.11 1.87
N LYS A 298 4.67 17.57 2.29
CA LYS A 298 5.71 18.08 1.38
C LYS A 298 6.20 17.01 0.40
N GLU A 299 6.37 15.77 0.85
CA GLU A 299 6.70 14.62 -0.01
C GLU A 299 5.58 14.32 -1.00
N ALA A 300 4.33 14.28 -0.53
CA ALA A 300 3.17 14.06 -1.39
C ALA A 300 3.00 15.15 -2.45
N ALA A 301 3.22 16.43 -2.11
CA ALA A 301 3.17 17.54 -3.06
C ALA A 301 4.29 17.47 -4.12
N ARG A 302 5.48 16.94 -3.76
CA ARG A 302 6.54 16.66 -4.74
C ARG A 302 6.12 15.54 -5.70
N TRP A 303 5.51 14.49 -5.17
CA TRP A 303 4.98 13.39 -5.98
C TRP A 303 3.84 13.85 -6.92
N GLN A 304 2.89 14.66 -6.43
CA GLN A 304 1.80 15.21 -7.25
C GLN A 304 2.32 16.03 -8.44
N ARG A 305 3.33 16.88 -8.20
CA ARG A 305 4.01 17.65 -9.26
C ARG A 305 4.76 16.74 -10.24
N LYS A 306 5.48 15.73 -9.75
CA LYS A 306 6.22 14.76 -10.58
C LYS A 306 5.29 14.04 -11.56
N TRP A 307 4.10 13.67 -11.11
CA TRP A 307 3.13 12.92 -11.92
C TRP A 307 2.11 13.79 -12.63
N ASN A 308 2.25 15.13 -12.56
CA ASN A 308 1.33 16.11 -13.13
C ASN A 308 -0.15 15.81 -12.81
N ILE A 309 -0.40 15.36 -11.58
CA ILE A 309 -1.72 14.91 -11.11
C ILE A 309 -2.65 16.11 -10.90
N GLU A 310 -2.09 17.30 -10.71
CA GLU A 310 -2.82 18.57 -10.63
C GLU A 310 -3.73 18.81 -11.85
N GLY A 311 -3.41 18.24 -13.02
CA GLY A 311 -4.28 18.31 -14.21
C GLY A 311 -5.41 17.27 -14.25
N ARG A 312 -5.30 16.15 -13.53
CA ARG A 312 -6.29 15.04 -13.58
C ARG A 312 -7.28 15.03 -12.41
N TYR A 313 -6.94 15.67 -11.30
CA TYR A 313 -7.78 15.69 -10.09
C TYR A 313 -8.11 17.10 -9.62
N LYS A 314 -8.19 18.08 -10.53
CA LYS A 314 -8.87 19.36 -10.28
C LYS A 314 -10.36 19.10 -9.97
N TYR A 315 -10.64 18.78 -8.72
CA TYR A 315 -11.89 19.08 -8.06
C TYR A 315 -11.50 20.13 -7.02
N GLU A 316 -11.84 21.38 -7.32
CA GLU A 316 -11.44 22.52 -6.51
C GLU A 316 -12.04 22.42 -5.10
N ALA A 317 -11.14 22.46 -4.11
CA ALA A 317 -11.20 23.35 -2.96
C ALA A 317 -12.49 23.52 -2.11
N ASP A 318 -13.40 22.56 -2.03
CA ASP A 318 -14.44 22.55 -0.98
C ASP A 318 -13.94 22.01 0.38
N VAL A 319 -12.67 22.26 0.72
CA VAL A 319 -12.11 21.93 2.06
C VAL A 319 -12.75 22.80 3.15
N ALA A 320 -13.41 23.90 2.80
CA ALA A 320 -14.15 24.75 3.73
C ALA A 320 -15.49 24.13 4.22
N ALA A 321 -15.99 23.04 3.61
CA ALA A 321 -17.25 22.42 3.99
C ALA A 321 -17.12 21.19 4.91
N PHE A 322 -15.89 20.83 5.31
CA PHE A 322 -15.62 19.59 6.06
C PHE A 322 -15.13 19.81 7.51
N GLN A 323 -15.07 21.05 7.99
CA GLN A 323 -14.87 21.41 9.40
C GLN A 323 -16.21 21.84 10.00
#